data_AF-A0A1Z8SJZ7-F1
#
_entry.id   AF-A0A1Z8SJZ7-F1
#
_cell.length_a   1.000
_cell.length_b   1.000
_cell.length_c   1.000
_cell.angle_alpha   90.00
_cell.angle_beta   90.00
_cell.angle_gamma   90.00
#
_symmetry.space_group_name_H-M   'P 1'
#
loop_
_entity.id
_entity.type
_entity.pdbx_description
1 polymer ?
#
loop_
_entity_poly.entity_id
_entity_poly.type
_entity_poly.pdbx_seq_one_letter_code
_entity_poly.pdbx_strand_id
1 'polypeptide(L)' 'DKANPKIAADYQKVHDGYDEIVKKHYPDTAPIAQVDKYDFYDQTRKAFAVVMTGDTRIYANLILAKGVTTW' A
#
# COMPACT_ATOMS: atom_id res chain seq x y z
N ASP A 1 1.75 8.49 14.24
CA ASP A 1 3.17 8.71 13.86
C ASP A 1 3.43 9.56 12.62
N LYS A 2 2.50 9.77 11.68
CA LYS A 2 2.68 10.81 10.64
C LYS A 2 2.76 12.25 11.20
N ALA A 3 2.54 12.44 12.50
CA ALA A 3 2.81 13.71 13.19
C ALA A 3 4.31 14.06 13.22
N ASN A 4 5.20 13.07 13.05
CA ASN A 4 6.62 13.32 12.87
C ASN A 4 6.89 13.72 11.40
N PRO A 5 7.52 14.89 11.14
CA PRO A 5 7.73 15.39 9.79
C PRO A 5 8.63 14.50 8.93
N LYS A 6 9.61 13.82 9.53
CA LYS A 6 10.47 12.88 8.80
C LYS A 6 9.69 11.67 8.32
N ILE A 7 8.89 11.08 9.21
CA ILE A 7 8.06 9.91 8.90
C ILE A 7 7.01 10.26 7.83
N ALA A 8 6.44 11.46 7.90
CA ALA A 8 5.51 11.94 6.88
C ALA A 8 6.17 12.08 5.50
N ALA A 9 7.38 12.64 5.44
CA ALA A 9 8.14 12.76 4.19
C ALA A 9 8.55 11.41 3.61
N ASP A 10 9.00 10.48 4.46
CA ASP A 10 9.36 9.13 4.04
C ASP A 10 8.13 8.33 3.56
N TYR A 11 6.97 8.49 4.22
CA TYR A 11 5.70 7.96 3.75
C TYR A 11 5.34 8.48 2.36
N GLN A 12 5.49 9.78 2.11
CA GLN A 12 5.14 10.37 0.83
C GLN A 12 5.96 9.76 -0.31
N LYS A 13 7.27 9.56 -0.11
CA LYS A 13 8.14 8.89 -1.10
C LYS A 13 7.70 7.46 -1.40
N VAL A 14 7.29 6.71 -0.38
CA VAL A 14 6.79 5.34 -0.55
C VAL A 14 5.48 5.33 -1.33
N HIS A 15 4.54 6.20 -0.94
CA HIS A 15 3.24 6.33 -1.59
C HIS A 15 3.39 6.68 -3.08
N ASP A 16 4.18 7.71 -3.40
CA ASP A 16 4.35 8.19 -4.77
C ASP A 16 5.06 7.15 -5.65
N GLY A 17 6.05 6.43 -5.10
CA GLY A 17 6.70 5.33 -5.80
C GLY A 17 5.75 4.18 -6.12
N TYR A 18 4.85 3.83 -5.21
CA TYR A 18 3.82 2.82 -5.49
C TYR A 18 2.78 3.32 -6.50
N ASP A 19 2.30 4.55 -6.36
CA ASP A 19 1.32 5.15 -7.27
C ASP A 19 1.86 5.23 -8.71
N GLU A 20 3.13 5.60 -8.89
CA GLU A 20 3.79 5.60 -10.20
C GLU A 20 3.82 4.21 -10.84
N ILE A 21 4.21 3.18 -10.07
CA ILE A 21 4.25 1.79 -10.55
C ILE A 21 2.86 1.29 -10.89
N VAL A 22 1.87 1.54 -10.02
CA VAL A 22 0.48 1.14 -10.25
C VAL A 22 -0.06 1.78 -11.51
N LYS A 23 0.09 3.10 -11.68
CA LYS A 23 -0.39 3.82 -12.87
C LYS A 23 0.31 3.38 -14.16
N LYS A 24 1.60 3.03 -14.07
CA LYS A 24 2.35 2.49 -15.22
C LYS A 24 1.77 1.17 -15.74
N HIS A 25 1.27 0.32 -14.85
CA HIS A 25 0.75 -1.01 -15.21
C HIS A 25 -0.77 -1.06 -15.38
N TYR A 26 -1.50 -0.26 -14.62
CA TYR A 26 -2.96 -0.18 -14.65
C TYR A 26 -3.40 1.28 -14.38
N PRO A 27 -3.43 2.15 -15.42
CA PRO A 27 -3.66 3.59 -15.24
C PRO A 27 -5.04 3.94 -14.69
N ASP A 28 -6.03 3.07 -14.93
CA ASP A 28 -7.40 3.25 -14.46
C ASP A 28 -7.61 2.76 -13.01
N THR A 29 -6.54 2.38 -12.30
CA THR A 29 -6.65 2.01 -10.88
C THR A 29 -7.13 3.20 -10.06
N ALA A 30 -8.07 2.96 -9.15
CA ALA A 30 -8.43 3.94 -8.14
C ALA A 30 -7.20 4.38 -7.31
N PRO A 31 -7.19 5.62 -6.79
CA PRO A 31 -6.11 6.07 -5.91
C PRO A 31 -5.90 5.13 -4.72
N ILE A 32 -4.64 5.03 -4.25
CA ILE A 32 -4.29 4.21 -3.10
C ILE A 32 -5.05 4.73 -1.86
N ALA A 33 -5.93 3.89 -1.31
CA ALA A 33 -6.68 4.21 -0.12
C ALA A 33 -5.78 4.19 1.13
N GLN A 34 -6.01 5.13 2.05
CA GLN A 34 -5.40 5.09 3.38
C GLN A 34 -6.31 4.36 4.36
N VAL A 35 -5.71 3.60 5.27
CA VAL A 35 -6.41 2.82 6.28
C VAL A 35 -5.69 2.98 7.62
N ASP A 36 -6.43 2.90 8.72
CA ASP A 36 -5.82 2.91 10.05
C ASP A 36 -4.93 1.67 10.25
N LYS A 37 -3.91 1.79 11.11
CA LYS A 37 -2.97 0.69 11.37
C LYS A 37 -3.67 -0.54 11.95
N TYR A 38 -4.68 -0.38 12.79
CA TYR A 38 -5.39 -1.51 13.40
C TYR A 38 -6.30 -2.18 12.37
N ASP A 39 -7.01 -1.38 11.58
CA ASP A 39 -7.83 -1.88 10.47
C ASP A 39 -6.97 -2.61 9.41
N PHE A 40 -5.76 -2.15 9.15
CA PHE A 40 -4.81 -2.84 8.26
C PHE A 40 -4.45 -4.24 8.80
N TYR A 41 -4.21 -4.37 10.10
CA TYR A 41 -3.94 -5.68 10.71
C TYR A 41 -5.15 -6.61 10.63
N ASP A 42 -6.35 -6.07 10.81
CA ASP A 42 -7.59 -6.85 10.72
C ASP A 42 -7.86 -7.36 9.31
N GLN A 43 -7.54 -6.55 8.29
CA GLN A 43 -7.64 -6.95 6.89
C GLN A 43 -6.56 -7.97 6.49
N THR A 44 -5.30 -7.77 6.92
CA THR A 44 -4.20 -8.69 6.57
C THR A 44 -4.38 -10.09 7.18
N ARG A 45 -5.02 -10.21 8.36
CA ARG A 45 -5.38 -11.53 8.93
C ARG A 45 -6.39 -12.32 8.10
N LYS A 46 -7.17 -11.63 7.26
CA LYS A 46 -8.16 -12.22 6.34
C LYS A 46 -7.63 -12.36 4.92
N ALA A 47 -6.42 -11.85 4.64
CA ALA A 47 -5.84 -11.91 3.31
C ALA A 47 -5.53 -13.35 2.90
N PHE A 48 -5.60 -13.62 1.61
CA PHE A 48 -5.26 -14.95 1.06
C PHE A 48 -3.81 -15.35 1.37
N ALA A 49 -2.89 -14.39 1.28
CA ALA A 49 -1.48 -14.57 1.59
C ALA A 49 -0.86 -13.25 2.05
N VAL A 50 0.19 -13.35 2.87
CA VAL A 50 1.07 -12.24 3.24
C VAL A 50 2.48 -12.57 2.77
N VAL A 51 3.07 -11.69 1.97
CA VAL A 51 4.44 -11.83 1.49
C VAL A 51 5.35 -10.99 2.37
N MET A 52 6.18 -11.66 3.17
CA MET A 52 7.18 -10.99 4.00
C MET A 52 8.38 -10.60 3.14
N THR A 53 8.64 -9.30 3.01
CA THR A 53 9.75 -8.75 2.23
C THR A 53 10.86 -8.25 3.15
N GLY A 54 12.02 -7.94 2.58
CA GLY A 54 13.12 -7.25 3.27
C GLY A 54 13.04 -5.72 3.22
N ASP A 55 11.87 -5.15 2.91
CA ASP A 55 11.72 -3.70 2.83
C ASP A 55 11.81 -3.06 4.23
N THR A 56 12.74 -2.13 4.40
CA THR A 56 12.98 -1.47 5.69
C THR A 56 12.29 -0.11 5.80
N ARG A 57 11.60 0.35 4.75
CA ARG A 57 10.91 1.65 4.74
C ARG A 57 9.64 1.56 5.57
N ILE A 58 9.41 2.57 6.41
CA ILE A 58 8.20 2.65 7.25
C ILE A 58 6.98 2.89 6.34
N TYR A 59 5.90 2.16 6.60
CA TYR A 59 4.65 2.18 5.82
C TYR A 59 4.76 1.66 4.39
N ALA A 60 5.81 0.90 4.06
CA ALA A 60 5.95 0.18 2.78
C ALA A 60 5.12 -1.12 2.70
N ASN A 61 3.93 -1.11 3.30
CA ASN A 61 2.98 -2.23 3.27
C ASN A 61 1.76 -1.83 2.44
N LEU A 62 1.26 -2.76 1.64
CA LEU A 62 0.09 -2.56 0.79
C LEU A 62 -0.77 -3.83 0.72
N ILE A 63 -2.08 -3.65 0.55
CA ILE A 63 -3.02 -4.74 0.33
C ILE A 63 -3.44 -4.69 -1.13
N LEU A 64 -3.31 -5.82 -1.82
CA LEU A 64 -3.79 -5.97 -3.19
C LEU A 64 -5.12 -6.71 -3.19
N ALA A 65 -6.15 -6.05 -3.71
CA ALA A 65 -7.43 -6.68 -4.01
C ALA A 65 -7.43 -7.15 -5.46
N LYS A 66 -7.56 -8.46 -5.69
CA LYS A 66 -7.64 -9.02 -7.04
C LYS A 66 -8.97 -8.62 -7.69
N GLY A 67 -8.88 -7.94 -8.84
CA GLY A 67 -10.05 -7.62 -9.67
C GLY A 67 -10.54 -8.79 -10.54
N VAL A 68 -11.53 -8.52 -11.37
CA VAL A 68 -12.08 -9.48 -12.34
C VAL A 68 -11.33 -9.34 -13.67
N THR A 69 -10.98 -10.46 -14.30
CA THR A 69 -10.46 -10.48 -15.67
C THR A 69 -11.63 -10.72 -16.63
N THR A 70 -11.81 -9.85 -17.62
CA THR A 70 -12.71 -10.11 -18.75
C THR A 70 -12.11 -11.20 -19.62
N TRP A 71 -12.85 -12.30 -19.80
CA TRP A 71 -12.55 -13.38 -20.75
C TRP A 71 -13.30 -13.15 -22.06
#